data_AF-A0A178DL03-F1
#
_entry.id   AF-A0A178DL03-F1
#
_cell.length_a   1.000
_cell.length_b   1.000
_cell.length_c   1.000
_cell.angle_alpha   90.00
_cell.angle_beta   90.00
_cell.angle_gamma   90.00
#
_symmetry.space_group_name_H-M   'P 1'
#
loop_
_entity.id
_entity.type
_entity.pdbx_description
1 polymer ?
#
loop_
_entity_poly.entity_id
_entity_poly.type
_entity_poly.pdbx_seq_one_letter_code
_entity_poly.pdbx_strand_id
1 'polypeptide(L)'
;MPPQDHPPVILFGYDSSPFTNKVRLALRVKQIPFSYVPVPSMFPRPLLSSTFALHYRKIPVLAIGREIYCDTSLIIEALEHYFPASQGWGTVYPKFEGVDEWTYRGLVRGFASFWTDKPFFRTTTGLIPSSVWSSSFGKDRGQLIGHPLDPQKLGEKIPQNLSTLDLHLSLLEPTFSSGTWAIPTKTPSLADISLYYQLRWGIDIAAGKGIYNLSGGGTQDTAEPVTDSVFNKTRYPGLWNWFHTFESYIALLPNREVTVPESDTRWKEALRQTPLVSDDKLVVPAAVEQHPSLDVQRGLVPGVSVSIAPDDTGRDNPTVGTLVSLGVEEVIITPVEKAELDVRIHFPRLGFVVKVVEGSRL
;
A
#
# COMPACT_ATOMS: atom_id res chain seq x y z
N MET A 1 24.75 6.13 9.19
CA MET A 1 24.00 7.04 8.31
C MET A 1 23.60 6.24 7.07
N PRO A 2 22.38 6.41 6.54
CA PRO A 2 22.01 5.73 5.30
C PRO A 2 22.97 6.15 4.16
N PRO A 3 23.25 5.26 3.19
CA PRO A 3 24.01 5.60 1.98
C PRO A 3 23.46 6.87 1.31
N GLN A 4 24.36 7.78 0.90
CA GLN A 4 23.96 9.06 0.30
C GLN A 4 23.50 8.96 -1.16
N ASP A 5 23.97 7.95 -1.90
CA ASP A 5 23.62 7.77 -3.31
C ASP A 5 22.54 6.69 -3.45
N HIS A 6 21.30 7.12 -3.64
CA HIS A 6 20.19 6.27 -4.03
C HIS A 6 19.33 6.97 -5.08
N PRO A 7 18.61 6.25 -5.95
CA PRO A 7 17.67 6.87 -6.88
C PRO A 7 16.58 7.64 -6.11
N PRO A 8 15.99 8.69 -6.71
CA PRO A 8 14.88 9.40 -6.08
C PRO A 8 13.74 8.45 -5.72
N VAL A 9 13.25 8.54 -4.48
CA VAL A 9 12.08 7.79 -4.01
C VAL A 9 10.92 8.78 -3.86
N ILE A 10 9.82 8.52 -4.57
CA ILE A 10 8.66 9.41 -4.58
C ILE A 10 7.39 8.61 -4.28
N LEU A 11 6.66 9.01 -3.25
CA LEU A 11 5.39 8.41 -2.88
C LEU A 11 4.25 9.32 -3.32
N PHE A 12 3.33 8.79 -4.13
CA PHE A 12 2.10 9.48 -4.52
C PHE A 12 0.94 8.96 -3.67
N GLY A 13 0.24 9.86 -2.97
CA GLY A 13 -0.85 9.48 -2.07
C GLY A 13 -1.63 10.65 -1.50
N TYR A 14 -2.54 10.35 -0.57
CA TYR A 14 -3.25 11.37 0.22
C TYR A 14 -3.24 10.96 1.69
N ASP A 15 -3.26 11.95 2.60
CA ASP A 15 -2.93 11.72 4.01
C ASP A 15 -3.89 10.77 4.72
N SER A 16 -5.18 10.84 4.40
CA SER A 16 -6.20 9.96 4.99
C SER A 16 -6.28 8.57 4.36
N SER A 17 -5.40 8.23 3.41
CA SER A 17 -5.36 6.90 2.81
C SER A 17 -4.70 5.90 3.78
N PRO A 18 -5.39 4.82 4.17
CA PRO A 18 -4.80 3.82 5.05
C PRO A 18 -3.58 3.17 4.39
N PHE A 19 -3.69 2.81 3.10
CA PHE A 19 -2.62 2.17 2.35
C PHE A 19 -1.42 3.10 2.09
N THR A 20 -1.65 4.41 1.95
CA THR A 20 -0.53 5.38 1.88
C THR A 20 0.22 5.42 3.21
N ASN A 21 -0.50 5.42 4.33
CA ASN A 21 0.12 5.38 5.66
C ASN A 21 0.88 4.07 5.93
N LYS A 22 0.39 2.93 5.43
CA LYS A 22 1.14 1.65 5.47
C LYS A 22 2.53 1.79 4.82
N VAL A 23 2.59 2.38 3.63
CA VAL A 23 3.86 2.60 2.92
C VAL A 23 4.73 3.66 3.61
N ARG A 24 4.16 4.75 4.12
CA ARG A 24 4.89 5.76 4.91
C ARG A 24 5.53 5.14 6.15
N LEU A 25 4.84 4.24 6.85
CA LEU A 25 5.37 3.49 7.98
C LEU A 25 6.52 2.55 7.56
N ALA A 26 6.39 1.85 6.43
CA ALA A 26 7.49 1.03 5.91
C ALA A 26 8.73 1.87 5.56
N LEU A 27 8.56 2.99 4.85
CA LEU A 27 9.65 3.94 4.54
C LEU A 27 10.31 4.49 5.81
N ARG A 28 9.50 4.81 6.83
CA ARG A 28 9.93 5.24 8.16
C ARG A 28 10.75 4.17 8.88
N VAL A 29 10.29 2.92 8.94
CA VAL A 29 11.05 1.80 9.55
C VAL A 29 12.35 1.54 8.80
N LYS A 30 12.32 1.62 7.47
CA LYS A 30 13.51 1.43 6.62
C LYS A 30 14.47 2.62 6.60
N GLN A 31 14.06 3.78 7.15
CA GLN A 31 14.83 5.02 7.18
C GLN A 31 15.21 5.55 5.79
N ILE A 32 14.32 5.37 4.80
CA ILE A 32 14.53 5.81 3.41
C ILE A 32 14.05 7.27 3.26
N PRO A 33 14.91 8.21 2.83
CA PRO A 33 14.50 9.54 2.40
C PRO A 33 13.61 9.48 1.16
N PHE A 34 12.48 10.18 1.21
CA PHE A 34 11.53 10.21 0.09
C PHE A 34 10.78 11.52 -0.01
N SER A 35 10.38 11.85 -1.23
CA SER A 35 9.45 12.93 -1.52
C SER A 35 8.01 12.41 -1.49
N TYR A 36 7.13 13.07 -0.76
CA TYR A 36 5.70 12.76 -0.76
C TYR A 36 4.97 13.77 -1.64
N VAL A 37 4.29 13.29 -2.68
CA VAL A 37 3.52 14.12 -3.61
C VAL A 37 2.04 13.87 -3.37
N PRO A 38 1.33 14.81 -2.73
CA PRO A 38 -0.11 14.69 -2.53
C PRO A 38 -0.86 14.60 -3.87
N VAL A 39 -1.78 13.66 -3.96
CA VAL A 39 -2.71 13.49 -5.10
C VAL A 39 -4.15 13.42 -4.60
N PRO A 40 -5.16 13.66 -5.44
CA PRO A 40 -6.56 13.58 -5.02
C PRO A 40 -6.96 12.21 -4.43
N SER A 41 -7.85 12.21 -3.44
CA SER A 41 -8.36 11.00 -2.80
C SER A 41 -9.33 10.19 -3.67
N MET A 42 -9.85 10.82 -4.73
CA MET A 42 -10.78 10.27 -5.71
C MET A 42 -10.16 10.29 -7.11
N PHE A 43 -10.73 9.49 -8.01
CA PHE A 43 -10.36 9.48 -9.42
C PHE A 43 -11.12 10.59 -10.18
N PRO A 44 -10.57 11.22 -11.24
CA PRO A 44 -9.26 10.99 -11.88
C PRO A 44 -8.08 11.62 -11.13
N ARG A 45 -6.86 11.16 -11.43
CA ARG A 45 -5.60 11.74 -10.94
C ARG A 45 -4.73 12.20 -12.12
N PRO A 46 -4.98 13.39 -12.69
CA PRO A 46 -4.31 13.87 -13.90
C PRO A 46 -2.79 13.85 -13.82
N LEU A 47 -2.22 14.09 -12.63
CA LEU A 47 -0.77 14.06 -12.44
C LEU A 47 -0.16 12.70 -12.80
N LEU A 48 -0.82 11.59 -12.42
CA LEU A 48 -0.31 10.24 -12.71
C LEU A 48 -0.53 9.85 -14.17
N SER A 49 -1.69 10.20 -14.74
CA SER A 49 -1.98 9.90 -16.14
C SER A 49 -1.14 10.74 -17.10
N SER A 50 -0.91 12.04 -16.82
CA SER A 50 -0.06 12.87 -17.68
C SER A 50 1.41 12.52 -17.54
N THR A 51 1.88 12.26 -16.31
CA THR A 51 3.31 12.05 -16.07
C THR A 51 3.77 10.65 -16.46
N PHE A 52 2.93 9.62 -16.22
CA PHE A 52 3.31 8.22 -16.36
C PHE A 52 2.39 7.39 -17.26
N ALA A 53 1.35 7.98 -17.87
CA ALA A 53 0.28 7.23 -18.55
C ALA A 53 -0.38 6.16 -17.65
N LEU A 54 -0.40 6.42 -16.34
CA LEU A 54 -0.93 5.49 -15.34
C LEU A 54 -2.39 5.81 -15.02
N HIS A 55 -3.30 4.99 -15.54
CA HIS A 55 -4.75 5.08 -15.31
C HIS A 55 -5.25 4.23 -14.13
N TYR A 56 -4.34 3.49 -13.50
CA TYR A 56 -4.60 2.70 -12.30
C TYR A 56 -5.29 3.52 -11.20
N ARG A 57 -6.45 3.03 -10.74
CA ARG A 57 -7.32 3.80 -9.84
C ARG A 57 -6.93 3.76 -8.37
N LYS A 58 -6.17 2.76 -7.90
CA LYS A 58 -5.78 2.70 -6.48
C LYS A 58 -4.52 3.52 -6.21
N ILE A 59 -4.26 3.75 -4.93
CA ILE A 59 -3.16 4.54 -4.39
C ILE A 59 -2.75 3.88 -3.06
N PRO A 60 -1.49 3.94 -2.60
CA PRO A 60 -0.35 4.66 -3.17
C PRO A 60 0.24 4.03 -4.44
N VAL A 61 1.06 4.85 -5.10
CA VAL A 61 2.00 4.46 -6.14
C VAL A 61 3.36 5.01 -5.70
N LEU A 62 4.44 4.26 -5.92
CA LEU A 62 5.79 4.66 -5.54
C LEU A 62 6.71 4.66 -6.77
N ALA A 63 7.48 5.72 -6.97
CA ALA A 63 8.60 5.74 -7.91
C ALA A 63 9.91 5.46 -7.18
N ILE A 64 10.75 4.59 -7.76
CA ILE A 64 12.18 4.47 -7.42
C ILE A 64 12.93 4.76 -8.72
N GLY A 65 13.39 5.99 -8.89
CA GLY A 65 13.82 6.46 -10.21
C GLY A 65 12.67 6.37 -11.21
N ARG A 66 12.91 5.71 -12.35
CA ARG A 66 11.90 5.54 -13.42
C ARG A 66 11.10 4.23 -13.36
N GLU A 67 11.23 3.49 -12.26
CA GLU A 67 10.41 2.30 -11.99
C GLU A 67 9.22 2.70 -11.10
N ILE A 68 8.00 2.50 -11.59
CA ILE A 68 6.74 2.91 -10.93
C ILE A 68 6.04 1.67 -10.38
N TYR A 69 6.03 1.52 -9.05
CA TYR A 69 5.45 0.39 -8.35
C TYR A 69 4.01 0.67 -7.91
N CYS A 70 3.09 -0.16 -8.38
CA CYS A 70 1.70 -0.18 -7.97
C CYS A 70 1.46 -1.25 -6.90
N ASP A 71 0.53 -0.96 -5.98
CA ASP A 71 0.13 -1.83 -4.86
C ASP A 71 1.14 -1.92 -3.70
N THR A 72 0.65 -1.81 -2.47
CA THR A 72 1.51 -1.77 -1.27
C THR A 72 2.30 -3.05 -1.06
N SER A 73 1.78 -4.20 -1.50
CA SER A 73 2.48 -5.49 -1.36
C SER A 73 3.75 -5.52 -2.19
N LEU A 74 3.72 -5.00 -3.42
CA LEU A 74 4.90 -4.92 -4.27
C LEU A 74 5.82 -3.76 -3.90
N ILE A 75 5.25 -2.59 -3.56
CA ILE A 75 6.03 -1.42 -3.10
C ILE A 75 6.95 -1.82 -1.95
N ILE A 76 6.45 -2.53 -0.94
CA ILE A 76 7.24 -2.92 0.24
C ILE A 76 8.37 -3.90 -0.14
N GLU A 77 8.11 -4.85 -1.04
CA GLU A 77 9.13 -5.79 -1.50
C GLU A 77 10.21 -5.11 -2.35
N ALA A 78 9.82 -4.16 -3.21
CA ALA A 78 10.76 -3.33 -3.96
C ALA A 78 11.65 -2.51 -3.02
N LEU A 79 11.07 -1.90 -1.98
CA LEU A 79 11.85 -1.18 -0.97
C LEU A 79 12.84 -2.12 -0.25
N GLU A 80 12.43 -3.32 0.14
CA GLU A 80 13.35 -4.31 0.75
C GLU A 80 14.47 -4.74 -0.18
N HIS A 81 14.20 -4.85 -1.48
CA HIS A 81 15.18 -5.23 -2.49
C HIS A 81 16.21 -4.13 -2.76
N TYR A 82 15.76 -2.90 -3.09
CA TYR A 82 16.64 -1.81 -3.48
C TYR A 82 17.30 -1.09 -2.30
N PHE A 83 16.76 -1.25 -1.09
CA PHE A 83 17.30 -0.66 0.14
C PHE A 83 17.51 -1.76 1.20
N PRO A 84 18.47 -2.69 0.98
CA PRO A 84 18.65 -3.84 1.84
C PRO A 84 19.38 -3.50 3.14
N ALA A 85 19.10 -4.25 4.21
CA ALA A 85 19.76 -4.06 5.50
C ALA A 85 21.29 -4.25 5.46
N SER A 86 21.79 -5.07 4.52
CA SER A 86 23.22 -5.25 4.28
C SER A 86 23.94 -3.97 3.84
N GLN A 87 23.21 -2.97 3.35
CA GLN A 87 23.73 -1.65 2.99
C GLN A 87 23.44 -0.58 4.07
N GLY A 88 22.99 -0.99 5.27
CA GLY A 88 22.74 -0.08 6.39
C GLY A 88 21.35 0.57 6.42
N TRP A 89 20.44 0.16 5.54
CA TRP A 89 19.02 0.53 5.61
C TRP A 89 18.29 -0.26 6.72
N GLY A 90 17.16 0.25 7.21
CA GLY A 90 16.28 -0.53 8.06
C GLY A 90 15.57 -1.64 7.27
N THR A 91 14.95 -2.60 7.97
CA THR A 91 14.18 -3.69 7.34
C THR A 91 12.83 -3.87 8.01
N VAL A 92 11.82 -4.24 7.23
CA VAL A 92 10.51 -4.70 7.74
C VAL A 92 10.48 -6.20 8.04
N TYR A 93 11.59 -6.90 7.83
CA TYR A 93 11.77 -8.33 8.13
C TYR A 93 12.96 -8.56 9.07
N PRO A 94 12.96 -7.99 10.30
CA PRO A 94 14.02 -8.23 11.26
C PRO A 94 14.19 -9.71 11.57
N LYS A 95 15.42 -10.18 11.76
CA LYS A 95 15.69 -11.59 12.03
C LYS A 95 15.07 -12.03 13.35
N PHE A 96 14.54 -13.25 13.36
CA PHE A 96 14.16 -13.96 14.57
C PHE A 96 15.44 -14.41 15.29
N GLU A 97 15.59 -14.09 16.57
CA GLU A 97 16.81 -14.45 17.31
C GLU A 97 16.89 -15.95 17.57
N GLY A 98 18.05 -16.54 17.29
CA GLY A 98 18.31 -17.96 17.53
C GLY A 98 17.79 -18.90 16.44
N VAL A 99 17.30 -18.38 15.31
CA VAL A 99 16.88 -19.19 14.15
C VAL A 99 17.40 -18.56 12.84
N ASP A 100 18.59 -18.99 12.39
CA ASP A 100 19.30 -18.32 11.29
C ASP A 100 18.77 -18.67 9.88
N GLU A 101 18.20 -19.87 9.69
CA GLU A 101 17.77 -20.39 8.37
C GLU A 101 16.26 -20.22 8.09
N TRP A 102 15.47 -19.88 9.11
CA TRP A 102 14.02 -19.73 8.93
C TRP A 102 13.64 -18.28 8.62
N THR A 103 12.78 -18.09 7.63
CA THR A 103 12.20 -16.79 7.30
C THR A 103 10.69 -16.82 7.43
N TYR A 104 10.15 -15.87 8.19
CA TYR A 104 8.71 -15.66 8.33
C TYR A 104 8.14 -14.70 7.28
N ARG A 105 8.96 -14.21 6.34
CA ARG A 105 8.59 -13.21 5.32
C ARG A 105 7.31 -13.57 4.58
N GLY A 106 7.18 -14.81 4.10
CA GLY A 106 5.98 -15.28 3.39
C GLY A 106 4.72 -15.28 4.26
N LEU A 107 4.83 -15.70 5.54
CA LEU A 107 3.71 -15.69 6.48
C LEU A 107 3.22 -14.27 6.76
N VAL A 108 4.15 -13.33 6.95
CA VAL A 108 3.82 -11.94 7.24
C VAL A 108 3.29 -11.18 6.03
N ARG A 109 3.82 -11.47 4.82
CA ARG A 109 3.20 -11.00 3.57
C ARG A 109 1.76 -11.52 3.44
N GLY A 110 1.54 -12.80 3.75
CA GLY A 110 0.23 -13.41 3.77
C GLY A 110 -0.71 -12.74 4.78
N PHE A 111 -0.26 -12.55 6.02
CA PHE A 111 -1.00 -11.87 7.08
C PHE A 111 -1.39 -10.45 6.66
N ALA A 112 -0.46 -9.69 6.10
CA ALA A 112 -0.74 -8.35 5.61
C ALA A 112 -1.77 -8.37 4.47
N SER A 113 -1.50 -9.10 3.38
CA SER A 113 -2.31 -9.05 2.16
C SER A 113 -3.68 -9.75 2.27
N PHE A 114 -3.84 -10.72 3.17
CA PHE A 114 -5.06 -11.53 3.25
C PHE A 114 -5.83 -11.40 4.56
N TRP A 115 -5.23 -10.88 5.63
CA TRP A 115 -5.94 -10.56 6.87
C TRP A 115 -6.08 -9.05 7.05
N THR A 116 -4.98 -8.30 7.18
CA THR A 116 -5.09 -6.87 7.52
C THR A 116 -5.72 -6.08 6.39
N ASP A 117 -5.26 -6.29 5.16
CA ASP A 117 -5.65 -5.51 3.99
C ASP A 117 -7.04 -5.88 3.44
N LYS A 118 -7.63 -7.00 3.91
CA LYS A 118 -8.93 -7.51 3.42
C LYS A 118 -10.01 -7.56 4.49
N PRO A 119 -10.13 -8.60 5.34
CA PRO A 119 -11.20 -8.65 6.33
C PRO A 119 -11.07 -7.55 7.39
N PHE A 120 -9.86 -7.27 7.90
CA PHE A 120 -9.72 -6.24 8.93
C PHE A 120 -9.94 -4.83 8.37
N PHE A 121 -9.39 -4.55 7.17
CA PHE A 121 -9.70 -3.34 6.41
C PHE A 121 -11.21 -3.17 6.23
N ARG A 122 -11.94 -4.20 5.75
CA ARG A 122 -13.40 -4.16 5.58
C ARG A 122 -14.14 -3.81 6.89
N THR A 123 -13.71 -4.36 8.01
CA THR A 123 -14.28 -4.05 9.32
C THR A 123 -14.12 -2.57 9.64
N THR A 124 -12.89 -2.04 9.51
CA THR A 124 -12.62 -0.62 9.80
C THR A 124 -13.24 0.35 8.79
N THR A 125 -13.38 -0.02 7.50
CA THR A 125 -14.11 0.82 6.54
C THR A 125 -15.59 0.89 6.87
N GLY A 126 -16.14 -0.18 7.47
CA GLY A 126 -17.49 -0.19 8.03
C GLY A 126 -17.71 0.78 9.20
N LEU A 127 -16.64 1.38 9.73
CA LEU A 127 -16.72 2.41 10.78
C LEU A 127 -16.66 3.85 10.23
N ILE A 128 -16.48 4.03 8.91
CA ILE A 128 -16.52 5.35 8.29
C ILE A 128 -17.88 6.02 8.56
N PRO A 129 -17.90 7.28 9.06
CA PRO A 129 -19.14 8.03 9.30
C PRO A 129 -20.01 8.17 8.05
N SER A 130 -21.33 8.14 8.23
CA SER A 130 -22.31 8.31 7.14
C SER A 130 -22.18 9.62 6.37
N SER A 131 -21.66 10.68 7.01
CA SER A 131 -21.36 11.98 6.38
C SER A 131 -20.36 11.84 5.23
N VAL A 132 -19.34 10.98 5.38
CA VAL A 132 -18.36 10.71 4.32
C VAL A 132 -19.01 10.01 3.15
N TRP A 133 -19.83 8.99 3.40
CA TRP A 133 -20.56 8.26 2.36
C TRP A 133 -21.59 9.13 1.62
N SER A 134 -22.12 10.16 2.28
CA SER A 134 -23.06 11.11 1.69
C SER A 134 -22.38 12.12 0.73
N SER A 135 -21.05 12.24 0.80
CA SER A 135 -20.27 13.14 -0.05
C SER A 135 -19.97 12.56 -1.43
N SER A 136 -19.25 13.33 -2.27
CA SER A 136 -18.70 12.85 -3.55
C SER A 136 -17.84 11.59 -3.41
N PHE A 137 -17.20 11.41 -2.25
CA PHE A 137 -16.41 10.22 -1.94
C PHE A 137 -17.23 8.94 -1.99
N GLY A 138 -18.44 8.92 -1.42
CA GLY A 138 -19.28 7.73 -1.46
C GLY A 138 -19.70 7.36 -2.89
N LYS A 139 -19.94 8.36 -3.75
CA LYS A 139 -20.22 8.13 -5.18
C LYS A 139 -19.01 7.54 -5.90
N ASP A 140 -17.82 8.10 -5.69
CA ASP A 140 -16.57 7.58 -6.26
C ASP A 140 -16.29 6.14 -5.80
N ARG A 141 -16.45 5.84 -4.50
CA ARG A 141 -16.26 4.49 -3.97
C ARG A 141 -17.31 3.50 -4.46
N GLY A 142 -18.55 3.93 -4.67
CA GLY A 142 -19.57 3.11 -5.31
C GLY A 142 -19.18 2.68 -6.74
N GLN A 143 -18.60 3.59 -7.53
CA GLN A 143 -18.05 3.25 -8.85
C GLN A 143 -16.84 2.30 -8.75
N LEU A 144 -15.93 2.54 -7.80
CA LEU A 144 -14.75 1.69 -7.59
C LEU A 144 -15.14 0.24 -7.24
N ILE A 145 -16.16 0.06 -6.41
CA ILE A 145 -16.64 -1.26 -5.95
C ILE A 145 -17.61 -1.91 -6.97
N GLY A 146 -18.29 -1.10 -7.78
CA GLY A 146 -19.21 -1.56 -8.83
C GLY A 146 -20.69 -1.59 -8.41
N HIS A 147 -21.07 -0.94 -7.31
CA HIS A 147 -22.48 -0.74 -6.93
C HIS A 147 -22.67 0.53 -6.09
N PRO A 148 -23.84 1.19 -6.14
CA PRO A 148 -24.14 2.35 -5.30
C PRO A 148 -24.09 2.03 -3.80
N LEU A 149 -23.58 2.98 -3.02
CA LEU A 149 -23.52 2.90 -1.56
C LEU A 149 -24.67 3.70 -0.94
N ASP A 150 -25.28 3.16 0.11
CA ASP A 150 -26.35 3.81 0.87
C ASP A 150 -25.79 4.32 2.20
N PRO A 151 -25.60 5.64 2.36
CA PRO A 151 -24.97 6.21 3.55
C PRO A 151 -25.70 5.89 4.85
N GLN A 152 -27.04 5.86 4.83
CA GLN A 152 -27.85 5.61 6.02
C GLN A 152 -27.69 4.15 6.45
N LYS A 153 -27.84 3.20 5.52
CA LYS A 153 -27.66 1.77 5.83
C LYS A 153 -26.25 1.43 6.28
N LEU A 154 -25.24 2.12 5.74
CA LEU A 154 -23.85 1.95 6.19
C LEU A 154 -23.67 2.49 7.62
N GLY A 155 -24.24 3.65 7.94
CA GLY A 155 -24.22 4.19 9.30
C GLY A 155 -24.93 3.29 10.32
N GLU A 156 -26.07 2.71 9.96
CA GLU A 156 -26.83 1.77 10.82
C GLU A 156 -26.04 0.49 11.14
N LYS A 157 -25.01 0.14 10.35
CA LYS A 157 -24.15 -1.02 10.57
C LYS A 157 -22.97 -0.78 11.51
N ILE A 158 -22.74 0.44 11.99
CA ILE A 158 -21.61 0.74 12.89
C ILE A 158 -21.58 -0.21 14.11
N PRO A 159 -22.68 -0.49 14.84
CA PRO A 159 -22.65 -1.44 15.96
C PRO A 159 -22.20 -2.86 15.54
N GLN A 160 -22.63 -3.33 14.37
CA GLN A 160 -22.21 -4.63 13.84
C GLN A 160 -20.70 -4.63 13.50
N ASN A 161 -20.19 -3.55 12.92
CA ASN A 161 -18.78 -3.40 12.60
C ASN A 161 -17.92 -3.26 13.86
N LEU A 162 -18.42 -2.62 14.92
CA LEU A 162 -17.77 -2.60 16.24
C LEU A 162 -17.70 -4.00 16.87
N SER A 163 -18.76 -4.81 16.76
CA SER A 163 -18.72 -6.21 17.19
C SER A 163 -17.71 -7.04 16.38
N THR A 164 -17.57 -6.76 15.08
CA THR A 164 -16.58 -7.43 14.23
C THR A 164 -15.15 -6.96 14.56
N LEU A 165 -14.96 -5.69 14.91
CA LEU A 165 -13.70 -5.17 15.42
C LEU A 165 -13.32 -5.91 16.71
N ASP A 166 -14.26 -6.04 17.66
CA ASP A 166 -14.08 -6.77 18.91
C ASP A 166 -13.59 -8.20 18.67
N LEU A 167 -14.19 -8.92 17.71
CA LEU A 167 -13.72 -10.25 17.30
C LEU A 167 -12.27 -10.24 16.82
N HIS A 168 -11.90 -9.32 15.91
CA HIS A 168 -10.53 -9.24 15.42
C HIS A 168 -9.52 -8.97 16.55
N LEU A 169 -9.84 -8.06 17.46
CA LEU A 169 -8.98 -7.74 18.60
C LEU A 169 -8.87 -8.91 19.57
N SER A 170 -9.98 -9.62 19.85
CA SER A 170 -9.97 -10.82 20.67
C SER A 170 -9.07 -11.93 20.12
N LEU A 171 -8.96 -12.08 18.80
CA LEU A 171 -8.07 -13.07 18.18
C LEU A 171 -6.58 -12.69 18.35
N LEU A 172 -6.29 -11.39 18.44
CA LEU A 172 -4.92 -10.86 18.49
C LEU A 172 -4.40 -10.68 19.93
N GLU A 173 -5.27 -10.42 20.90
CA GLU A 173 -4.90 -10.14 22.29
C GLU A 173 -3.96 -11.18 22.92
N PRO A 174 -4.14 -12.50 22.72
CA PRO A 174 -3.23 -13.51 23.29
C PRO A 174 -1.78 -13.33 22.82
N THR A 175 -1.56 -12.91 21.57
CA THR A 175 -0.22 -12.68 21.01
C THR A 175 0.53 -11.59 21.77
N PHE A 176 -0.17 -10.50 22.13
CA PHE A 176 0.43 -9.33 22.76
C PHE A 176 0.37 -9.35 24.30
N SER A 177 -0.29 -10.37 24.87
CA SER A 177 -0.29 -10.59 26.31
C SER A 177 1.06 -11.11 26.83
N SER A 178 1.81 -11.83 25.99
CA SER A 178 3.10 -12.44 26.34
C SER A 178 4.29 -11.88 25.57
N GLY A 179 4.07 -11.01 24.59
CA GLY A 179 5.09 -10.53 23.66
C GLY A 179 4.92 -9.05 23.29
N THR A 180 6.02 -8.44 22.87
CA THR A 180 6.05 -7.00 22.52
C THR A 180 5.62 -6.73 21.09
N TRP A 181 5.87 -7.67 20.17
CA TRP A 181 5.61 -7.52 18.73
C TRP A 181 4.87 -8.74 18.18
N ALA A 182 4.24 -8.59 17.02
CA ALA A 182 3.47 -9.64 16.37
C ALA A 182 4.34 -10.85 15.96
N ILE A 183 5.61 -10.59 15.65
CA ILE A 183 6.65 -11.60 15.49
C ILE A 183 7.70 -11.38 16.59
N PRO A 184 8.25 -12.43 17.24
CA PRO A 184 9.23 -12.30 18.33
C PRO A 184 10.62 -11.81 17.87
N THR A 185 10.70 -10.60 17.34
CA THR A 185 11.92 -9.97 16.81
C THR A 185 12.36 -8.80 17.70
N LYS A 186 13.60 -8.30 17.55
CA LYS A 186 14.06 -7.13 18.35
C LYS A 186 13.30 -5.85 18.04
N THR A 187 12.88 -5.69 16.81
CA THR A 187 12.17 -4.52 16.29
C THR A 187 10.87 -4.98 15.63
N PRO A 188 9.87 -4.09 15.47
CA PRO A 188 8.63 -4.44 14.77
C PRO A 188 8.90 -4.87 13.34
N SER A 189 8.05 -5.76 12.84
CA SER A 189 8.09 -6.30 11.49
C SER A 189 6.97 -5.72 10.62
N LEU A 190 6.87 -6.17 9.36
CA LEU A 190 5.72 -5.88 8.51
C LEU A 190 4.39 -6.34 9.15
N ALA A 191 4.39 -7.35 10.03
CA ALA A 191 3.18 -7.77 10.73
C ALA A 191 2.67 -6.65 11.65
N ASP A 192 3.57 -6.03 12.39
CA ASP A 192 3.26 -4.90 13.28
C ASP A 192 2.84 -3.67 12.46
N ILE A 193 3.56 -3.34 11.38
CA ILE A 193 3.19 -2.23 10.49
C ILE A 193 1.78 -2.45 9.94
N SER A 194 1.50 -3.65 9.42
CA SER A 194 0.24 -4.01 8.78
C SER A 194 -0.94 -4.04 9.77
N LEU A 195 -0.73 -4.45 11.01
CA LEU A 195 -1.76 -4.38 12.03
C LEU A 195 -1.99 -2.94 12.51
N TYR A 196 -0.90 -2.20 12.78
CA TYR A 196 -0.95 -0.87 13.36
C TYR A 196 -1.60 0.14 12.41
N TYR A 197 -1.19 0.18 11.14
CA TYR A 197 -1.75 1.17 10.20
C TYR A 197 -3.27 1.03 10.10
N GLN A 198 -3.77 -0.21 10.09
CA GLN A 198 -5.18 -0.49 9.89
C GLN A 198 -6.00 -0.19 11.13
N LEU A 199 -5.50 -0.58 12.32
CA LEU A 199 -6.16 -0.26 13.58
C LEU A 199 -6.14 1.24 13.86
N ARG A 200 -5.00 1.92 13.68
CA ARG A 200 -4.88 3.38 13.87
C ARG A 200 -5.82 4.13 12.93
N TRP A 201 -5.85 3.76 11.65
CA TRP A 201 -6.75 4.36 10.68
C TRP A 201 -8.22 4.12 11.03
N GLY A 202 -8.58 2.90 11.46
CA GLY A 202 -9.94 2.58 11.88
C GLY A 202 -10.40 3.43 13.07
N ILE A 203 -9.55 3.61 14.07
CA ILE A 203 -9.82 4.48 15.23
C ILE A 203 -10.01 5.93 14.78
N ASP A 204 -9.05 6.47 14.02
CA ASP A 204 -9.06 7.87 13.60
C ASP A 204 -10.27 8.19 12.71
N ILE A 205 -10.53 7.37 11.70
CA ILE A 205 -11.65 7.59 10.77
C ILE A 205 -13.00 7.39 11.45
N ALA A 206 -13.14 6.41 12.36
CA ALA A 206 -14.37 6.22 13.12
C ALA A 206 -14.69 7.45 13.99
N ALA A 207 -13.65 8.09 14.55
CA ALA A 207 -13.80 9.34 15.28
C ALA A 207 -14.08 10.56 14.39
N GLY A 208 -13.98 10.38 13.07
CA GLY A 208 -14.07 11.43 12.06
C GLY A 208 -12.84 12.33 11.99
N LYS A 209 -11.67 11.83 12.39
CA LYS A 209 -10.40 12.53 12.19
C LYS A 209 -9.87 12.30 10.78
N GLY A 210 -9.54 13.36 10.05
CA GLY A 210 -9.04 13.29 8.67
C GLY A 210 -10.11 13.00 7.62
N ILE A 211 -11.40 12.99 7.96
CA ILE A 211 -12.48 12.76 7.00
C ILE A 211 -12.65 13.93 6.02
N TYR A 212 -12.20 15.14 6.37
CA TYR A 212 -12.06 16.25 5.43
C TYR A 212 -11.13 15.90 4.27
N ASN A 213 -9.92 15.42 4.57
CA ASN A 213 -8.97 15.01 3.53
C ASN A 213 -9.45 13.76 2.77
N LEU A 214 -10.05 12.78 3.48
CA LEU A 214 -10.60 11.57 2.87
C LEU A 214 -11.65 11.93 1.81
N SER A 215 -12.60 12.80 2.18
CA SER A 215 -13.72 13.20 1.33
C SER A 215 -13.38 14.27 0.29
N GLY A 216 -12.15 14.79 0.27
CA GLY A 216 -11.77 15.91 -0.59
C GLY A 216 -12.56 17.19 -0.26
N GLY A 217 -12.82 17.43 1.03
CA GLY A 217 -13.58 18.59 1.52
C GLY A 217 -15.11 18.39 1.54
N GLY A 218 -15.60 17.17 1.30
CA GLY A 218 -17.03 16.86 1.29
C GLY A 218 -17.69 16.78 2.68
N THR A 219 -16.91 16.75 3.75
CA THR A 219 -17.37 16.84 5.14
C THR A 219 -16.25 17.43 6.02
N GLN A 220 -16.58 17.82 7.25
CA GLN A 220 -15.62 18.34 8.24
C GLN A 220 -15.20 17.26 9.23
N ASP A 221 -14.01 17.42 9.79
CA ASP A 221 -13.50 16.54 10.84
C ASP A 221 -14.32 16.65 12.13
N THR A 222 -14.41 15.53 12.87
CA THR A 222 -15.08 15.41 14.16
C THR A 222 -14.16 14.72 15.18
N ALA A 223 -14.64 14.50 16.41
CA ALA A 223 -13.87 13.87 17.48
C ALA A 223 -14.73 12.93 18.34
N GLU A 224 -15.44 12.01 17.68
CA GLU A 224 -16.37 11.10 18.36
C GLU A 224 -15.64 9.84 18.89
N PRO A 225 -15.82 9.41 20.14
CA PRO A 225 -15.13 8.25 20.71
C PRO A 225 -15.79 6.90 20.29
N VAL A 226 -15.96 6.67 18.99
CA VAL A 226 -16.75 5.55 18.45
C VAL A 226 -16.17 4.18 18.83
N THR A 227 -14.85 4.03 18.80
CA THR A 227 -14.18 2.75 19.06
C THR A 227 -13.88 2.49 20.53
N ASP A 228 -14.02 3.47 21.42
CA ASP A 228 -13.56 3.41 22.82
C ASP A 228 -14.29 2.33 23.64
N SER A 229 -15.54 2.02 23.26
CA SER A 229 -16.32 0.93 23.87
C SER A 229 -15.74 -0.47 23.60
N VAL A 230 -14.91 -0.60 22.56
CA VAL A 230 -14.29 -1.85 22.10
C VAL A 230 -12.79 -1.85 22.38
N PHE A 231 -12.04 -0.90 21.82
CA PHE A 231 -10.59 -0.85 21.97
C PHE A 231 -10.18 0.10 23.09
N ASN A 232 -9.87 -0.48 24.25
CA ASN A 232 -9.35 0.25 25.40
C ASN A 232 -8.45 -0.65 26.25
N LYS A 233 -7.63 -0.04 27.12
CA LYS A 233 -6.69 -0.74 28.00
C LYS A 233 -7.33 -1.79 28.90
N THR A 234 -8.59 -1.59 29.31
CA THR A 234 -9.27 -2.51 30.24
C THR A 234 -9.68 -3.80 29.54
N ARG A 235 -10.17 -3.72 28.29
CA ARG A 235 -10.58 -4.90 27.50
C ARG A 235 -9.41 -5.62 26.85
N TYR A 236 -8.43 -4.87 26.37
CA TYR A 236 -7.33 -5.37 25.55
C TYR A 236 -5.96 -4.82 26.03
N PRO A 237 -5.52 -5.17 27.25
CA PRO A 237 -4.30 -4.60 27.83
C PRO A 237 -3.03 -4.89 27.02
N GLY A 238 -2.90 -6.09 26.43
CA GLY A 238 -1.77 -6.49 25.61
C GLY A 238 -1.71 -5.71 24.30
N LEU A 239 -2.79 -5.72 23.52
CA LEU A 239 -2.89 -4.93 22.29
C LEU A 239 -2.74 -3.43 22.56
N TRP A 240 -3.33 -2.91 23.64
CA TRP A 240 -3.18 -1.51 24.02
C TRP A 240 -1.71 -1.16 24.27
N ASN A 241 -0.99 -2.00 25.01
CA ASN A 241 0.42 -1.81 25.26
C ASN A 241 1.24 -1.91 23.97
N TRP A 242 0.99 -2.92 23.13
CA TRP A 242 1.65 -3.07 21.82
C TRP A 242 1.43 -1.84 20.93
N PHE A 243 0.19 -1.36 20.84
CA PHE A 243 -0.18 -0.23 19.99
C PHE A 243 0.61 1.04 20.34
N HIS A 244 0.66 1.40 21.63
CA HIS A 244 1.42 2.56 22.08
C HIS A 244 2.94 2.34 22.11
N THR A 245 3.38 1.09 22.26
CA THR A 245 4.81 0.74 22.10
C THR A 245 5.24 0.93 20.64
N PHE A 246 4.40 0.55 19.68
CA PHE A 246 4.64 0.82 18.26
C PHE A 246 4.64 2.32 17.95
N GLU A 247 3.69 3.09 18.50
CA GLU A 247 3.68 4.57 18.37
C GLU A 247 4.99 5.18 18.89
N SER A 248 5.44 4.73 20.07
CA SER A 248 6.68 5.19 20.68
C SER A 248 7.89 4.82 19.83
N TYR A 249 7.96 3.59 19.32
CA TYR A 249 9.01 3.14 18.42
C TYR A 249 9.07 4.00 17.15
N ILE A 250 7.94 4.24 16.51
CA ILE A 250 7.87 5.09 15.31
C ILE A 250 8.28 6.52 15.63
N ALA A 251 7.88 7.09 16.77
CA ALA A 251 8.23 8.44 17.18
C ALA A 251 9.74 8.64 17.37
N LEU A 252 10.47 7.60 17.81
CA LEU A 252 11.93 7.65 18.01
C LEU A 252 12.73 7.69 16.69
N LEU A 253 12.15 7.23 15.59
CA LEU A 253 12.82 7.21 14.30
C LEU A 253 12.92 8.64 13.70
N PRO A 254 13.94 8.97 12.89
CA PRO A 254 13.98 10.25 12.15
C PRO A 254 12.96 10.35 11.02
N ASN A 255 12.34 11.53 10.81
CA ASN A 255 11.38 11.73 9.70
C ASN A 255 12.14 12.12 8.46
N ARG A 256 12.04 11.27 7.45
CA ARG A 256 12.77 11.38 6.18
C ARG A 256 11.85 11.72 5.01
N GLU A 257 10.59 12.01 5.31
CA GLU A 257 9.61 12.49 4.34
C GLU A 257 9.80 13.99 4.07
N VAL A 258 9.72 14.36 2.79
CA VAL A 258 9.62 15.76 2.35
C VAL A 258 8.35 15.90 1.50
N THR A 259 7.33 16.58 2.02
CA THR A 259 6.12 16.87 1.25
C THR A 259 6.42 17.90 0.16
N VAL A 260 6.10 17.53 -1.08
CA VAL A 260 6.31 18.35 -2.27
C VAL A 260 5.11 19.26 -2.47
N PRO A 261 5.30 20.59 -2.55
CA PRO A 261 4.23 21.51 -2.92
C PRO A 261 3.69 21.22 -4.33
N GLU A 262 2.41 21.46 -4.58
CA GLU A 262 1.77 21.19 -5.88
C GLU A 262 2.47 21.91 -7.06
N SER A 263 3.01 23.10 -6.82
CA SER A 263 3.74 23.88 -7.83
C SER A 263 5.15 23.38 -8.12
N ASP A 264 5.71 22.48 -7.30
CA ASP A 264 7.07 21.98 -7.45
C ASP A 264 7.13 20.72 -8.32
N THR A 265 7.66 20.89 -9.53
CA THR A 265 7.82 19.80 -10.51
C THR A 265 9.25 19.30 -10.63
N ARG A 266 10.20 19.76 -9.78
CA ARG A 266 11.63 19.39 -9.88
C ARG A 266 11.88 17.89 -9.76
N TRP A 267 11.01 17.20 -9.04
CA TRP A 267 11.06 15.75 -8.92
C TRP A 267 10.91 15.03 -10.28
N LYS A 268 10.17 15.59 -11.24
CA LYS A 268 10.03 15.03 -12.60
C LYS A 268 11.36 15.01 -13.33
N GLU A 269 12.15 16.07 -13.18
CA GLU A 269 13.49 16.16 -13.78
C GLU A 269 14.46 15.19 -13.10
N ALA A 270 14.38 15.04 -11.77
CA ALA A 270 15.17 14.06 -11.04
C ALA A 270 14.87 12.62 -11.53
N LEU A 271 13.61 12.29 -11.80
CA LEU A 271 13.25 11.01 -12.41
C LEU A 271 13.80 10.89 -13.83
N ARG A 272 13.64 11.92 -14.67
CA ARG A 272 14.11 11.93 -16.07
C ARG A 272 15.61 11.65 -16.19
N GLN A 273 16.41 12.19 -15.27
CA GLN A 273 17.86 12.03 -15.24
C GLN A 273 18.31 10.67 -14.68
N THR A 274 17.42 9.92 -14.02
CA THR A 274 17.77 8.61 -13.45
C THR A 274 17.81 7.56 -14.56
N PRO A 275 18.89 6.77 -14.72
CA PRO A 275 18.90 5.67 -15.68
C PRO A 275 17.84 4.61 -15.32
N LEU A 276 17.31 3.92 -16.34
CA LEU A 276 16.46 2.76 -16.11
C LEU A 276 17.29 1.66 -15.44
N VAL A 277 16.66 0.89 -14.55
CA VAL A 277 17.28 -0.31 -13.96
C VAL A 277 17.65 -1.30 -15.07
N SER A 278 18.80 -1.96 -14.97
CA SER A 278 19.21 -2.96 -15.96
C SER A 278 18.27 -4.17 -15.95
N ASP A 279 18.06 -4.79 -17.12
CA ASP A 279 17.06 -5.85 -17.29
C ASP A 279 17.29 -7.07 -16.37
N ASP A 280 18.54 -7.35 -15.99
CA ASP A 280 18.93 -8.42 -15.06
C ASP A 280 18.52 -8.16 -13.60
N LYS A 281 18.21 -6.91 -13.24
CA LYS A 281 17.82 -6.48 -11.88
C LYS A 281 16.43 -5.86 -11.83
N LEU A 282 15.70 -6.00 -12.93
CA LEU A 282 14.43 -5.32 -13.14
C LEU A 282 13.30 -5.94 -12.31
N VAL A 283 13.29 -7.27 -12.20
CA VAL A 283 12.28 -8.01 -11.45
C VAL A 283 12.69 -8.12 -9.99
N VAL A 284 11.80 -7.77 -9.07
CA VAL A 284 12.00 -7.99 -7.64
C VAL A 284 12.17 -9.49 -7.38
N PRO A 285 13.27 -9.93 -6.72
CA PRO A 285 13.56 -11.35 -6.56
C PRO A 285 12.46 -12.11 -5.82
N ALA A 286 12.05 -13.25 -6.38
CA ALA A 286 11.18 -14.23 -5.73
C ALA A 286 11.99 -15.41 -5.20
N ALA A 287 11.39 -16.21 -4.31
CA ALA A 287 12.04 -17.40 -3.74
C ALA A 287 12.23 -18.56 -4.74
N VAL A 288 11.52 -18.49 -5.87
CA VAL A 288 11.57 -19.50 -6.94
C VAL A 288 11.72 -18.80 -8.29
N GLU A 289 12.34 -19.50 -9.23
CA GLU A 289 12.51 -19.02 -10.60
C GLU A 289 11.16 -18.91 -11.33
N GLN A 290 11.14 -18.10 -12.39
CA GLN A 290 10.00 -17.99 -13.30
C GLN A 290 9.62 -19.35 -13.89
N HIS A 291 8.37 -19.51 -14.31
CA HIS A 291 7.90 -20.66 -15.07
C HIS A 291 7.53 -20.29 -16.52
N PRO A 292 8.53 -20.07 -17.43
CA PRO A 292 8.29 -19.49 -18.75
C PRO A 292 7.25 -20.22 -19.60
N SER A 293 7.19 -21.55 -19.52
CA SER A 293 6.24 -22.33 -20.32
C SER A 293 4.77 -22.03 -19.97
N LEU A 294 4.45 -21.75 -18.69
CA LEU A 294 3.10 -21.35 -18.29
C LEU A 294 2.76 -19.95 -18.78
N ASP A 295 3.73 -19.05 -18.77
CA ASP A 295 3.55 -17.69 -19.27
C ASP A 295 3.34 -17.70 -20.80
N VAL A 296 4.09 -18.52 -21.55
CA VAL A 296 3.89 -18.75 -22.99
C VAL A 296 2.51 -19.33 -23.29
N GLN A 297 2.03 -20.30 -22.52
CA GLN A 297 0.67 -20.85 -22.69
C GLN A 297 -0.43 -19.80 -22.49
N ARG A 298 -0.13 -18.75 -21.72
CA ARG A 298 -1.03 -17.60 -21.51
C ARG A 298 -0.79 -16.46 -22.52
N GLY A 299 0.18 -16.61 -23.42
CA GLY A 299 0.60 -15.57 -24.37
C GLY A 299 1.33 -14.40 -23.73
N LEU A 300 1.81 -14.54 -22.49
CA LEU A 300 2.52 -13.49 -21.75
C LEU A 300 4.03 -13.56 -22.05
N VAL A 301 4.42 -13.07 -23.22
CA VAL A 301 5.82 -13.01 -23.65
C VAL A 301 6.26 -11.54 -23.83
N PRO A 302 7.50 -11.17 -23.48
CA PRO A 302 8.00 -9.82 -23.71
C PRO A 302 7.74 -9.32 -25.12
N GLY A 303 7.32 -8.05 -25.23
CA GLY A 303 6.95 -7.38 -26.48
C GLY A 303 5.45 -7.39 -26.80
N VAL A 304 4.63 -8.23 -26.18
CA VAL A 304 3.18 -8.22 -26.42
C VAL A 304 2.49 -7.10 -25.65
N SER A 305 1.41 -6.55 -26.21
CA SER A 305 0.55 -5.62 -25.48
C SER A 305 -0.33 -6.37 -24.47
N VAL A 306 -0.35 -5.89 -23.24
CA VAL A 306 -1.15 -6.45 -22.15
C VAL A 306 -1.99 -5.38 -21.47
N SER A 307 -3.14 -5.81 -20.97
CA SER A 307 -4.02 -5.07 -20.09
C SER A 307 -3.92 -5.64 -18.68
N ILE A 308 -3.67 -4.77 -17.70
CA ILE A 308 -3.50 -5.13 -16.29
C ILE A 308 -4.55 -4.38 -15.46
N ALA A 309 -5.34 -5.12 -14.69
CA ALA A 309 -6.33 -4.56 -13.76
C ALA A 309 -6.36 -5.36 -12.46
N PRO A 310 -6.74 -4.76 -11.32
CA PRO A 310 -7.00 -5.52 -10.08
C PRO A 310 -8.06 -6.61 -10.30
N ASP A 311 -8.06 -7.66 -9.48
CA ASP A 311 -9.09 -8.72 -9.52
C ASP A 311 -10.30 -8.45 -8.61
N ASP A 312 -10.24 -7.40 -7.78
CA ASP A 312 -11.23 -7.04 -6.77
C ASP A 312 -12.03 -5.78 -7.14
N THR A 313 -11.44 -4.59 -7.00
CA THR A 313 -12.06 -3.27 -7.13
C THR A 313 -11.25 -2.37 -8.04
N GLY A 314 -11.91 -1.46 -8.77
CA GLY A 314 -11.27 -0.65 -9.81
C GLY A 314 -10.94 -1.43 -11.09
N ARG A 315 -11.71 -2.50 -11.35
CA ARG A 315 -11.54 -3.41 -12.50
C ARG A 315 -11.71 -2.71 -13.86
N ASP A 316 -12.50 -1.64 -13.90
CA ASP A 316 -12.85 -0.90 -15.12
C ASP A 316 -11.80 0.16 -15.50
N ASN A 317 -10.67 0.21 -14.80
CA ASN A 317 -9.57 1.13 -15.07
C ASN A 317 -8.26 0.38 -15.32
N PRO A 318 -8.18 -0.46 -16.38
CA PRO A 318 -6.96 -1.19 -16.69
C PRO A 318 -5.84 -0.24 -17.10
N THR A 319 -4.60 -0.64 -16.82
CA THR A 319 -3.41 -0.04 -17.44
C THR A 319 -2.99 -0.91 -18.61
N VAL A 320 -2.81 -0.30 -19.79
CA VAL A 320 -2.40 -0.98 -21.01
C VAL A 320 -0.95 -0.61 -21.32
N GLY A 321 -0.13 -1.61 -21.63
CA GLY A 321 1.27 -1.42 -21.90
C GLY A 321 1.90 -2.58 -22.65
N THR A 322 3.09 -2.36 -23.18
CA THR A 322 3.93 -3.41 -23.77
C THR A 322 4.64 -4.16 -22.64
N LEU A 323 4.49 -5.47 -22.58
CA LEU A 323 5.14 -6.33 -21.61
C LEU A 323 6.67 -6.28 -21.79
N VAL A 324 7.38 -5.83 -20.77
CA VAL A 324 8.85 -5.76 -20.75
C VAL A 324 9.43 -7.03 -20.16
N SER A 325 8.95 -7.38 -18.97
CA SER A 325 9.41 -8.55 -18.21
C SER A 325 8.34 -8.98 -17.23
N LEU A 326 8.49 -10.19 -16.71
CA LEU A 326 7.62 -10.78 -15.70
C LEU A 326 8.38 -11.81 -14.87
N GLY A 327 8.04 -11.88 -13.60
CA GLY A 327 8.47 -12.93 -12.69
C GLY A 327 7.29 -13.78 -12.22
N VAL A 328 7.53 -14.56 -11.16
CA VAL A 328 6.46 -15.32 -10.49
C VAL A 328 5.49 -14.39 -9.76
N GLU A 329 5.99 -13.28 -9.22
CA GLU A 329 5.23 -12.37 -8.36
C GLU A 329 4.93 -11.01 -9.00
N GLU A 330 5.53 -10.69 -10.14
CA GLU A 330 5.55 -9.34 -10.70
C GLU A 330 5.37 -9.35 -12.23
N VAL A 331 4.75 -8.30 -12.76
CA VAL A 331 4.64 -8.01 -14.20
C VAL A 331 5.03 -6.56 -14.45
N ILE A 332 5.77 -6.32 -15.53
CA ILE A 332 6.40 -5.03 -15.81
C ILE A 332 6.07 -4.61 -17.24
N ILE A 333 5.52 -3.43 -17.40
CA ILE A 333 5.12 -2.87 -18.70
C ILE A 333 5.75 -1.51 -18.94
N THR A 334 5.94 -1.15 -20.21
CA THR A 334 5.98 0.26 -20.62
C THR A 334 4.58 0.68 -21.06
N PRO A 335 4.06 1.83 -20.62
CA PRO A 335 2.75 2.30 -21.07
C PRO A 335 2.78 2.56 -22.59
N VAL A 336 1.69 2.22 -23.29
CA VAL A 336 1.57 2.49 -24.74
C VAL A 336 1.19 3.94 -25.05
N GLU A 337 0.54 4.61 -24.10
CA GLU A 337 0.13 6.01 -24.24
C GLU A 337 1.30 6.94 -23.97
N LYS A 338 1.32 8.08 -24.69
CA LYS A 338 2.35 9.09 -24.50
C LYS A 338 2.19 9.78 -23.14
N ALA A 339 3.28 9.84 -22.39
CA ALA A 339 3.37 10.53 -21.11
C ALA A 339 4.52 11.55 -21.10
N GLU A 340 4.64 12.35 -20.04
CA GLU A 340 5.74 13.29 -19.85
C GLU A 340 7.10 12.61 -19.55
N LEU A 341 7.06 11.38 -19.03
CA LEU A 341 8.23 10.58 -18.69
C LEU A 341 8.12 9.16 -19.24
N ASP A 342 9.20 8.68 -19.83
CA ASP A 342 9.37 7.27 -20.18
C ASP A 342 9.69 6.49 -18.90
N VAL A 343 8.74 5.64 -18.49
CA VAL A 343 8.83 4.84 -17.25
C VAL A 343 8.47 3.39 -17.52
N ARG A 344 8.83 2.52 -16.59
CA ARG A 344 8.26 1.17 -16.50
C ARG A 344 7.33 1.11 -15.30
N ILE A 345 6.22 0.40 -15.46
CA ILE A 345 5.17 0.27 -14.45
C ILE A 345 5.10 -1.18 -14.02
N HIS A 346 5.21 -1.38 -12.72
CA HIS A 346 5.31 -2.66 -12.05
C HIS A 346 4.01 -2.92 -11.30
N PHE A 347 3.46 -4.12 -11.49
CA PHE A 347 2.30 -4.61 -10.76
C PHE A 347 2.60 -5.98 -10.16
N PRO A 348 2.11 -6.29 -8.95
CA PRO A 348 2.16 -7.66 -8.48
C PRO A 348 1.23 -8.52 -9.35
N ARG A 349 1.60 -9.79 -9.56
CA ARG A 349 0.70 -10.77 -10.21
C ARG A 349 -0.44 -11.17 -9.27
N LEU A 350 -0.18 -11.22 -7.97
CA LEU A 350 -1.20 -11.50 -6.97
C LEU A 350 -2.16 -10.33 -6.84
N GLY A 351 -3.47 -10.58 -6.94
CA GLY A 351 -4.51 -9.55 -6.86
C GLY A 351 -4.74 -8.79 -8.17
N PHE A 352 -4.11 -9.23 -9.27
CA PHE A 352 -4.23 -8.60 -10.58
C PHE A 352 -4.48 -9.63 -11.67
N VAL A 353 -5.26 -9.21 -12.66
CA VAL A 353 -5.51 -9.95 -13.89
C VAL A 353 -4.69 -9.32 -15.01
N VAL A 354 -3.82 -10.13 -15.62
CA VAL A 354 -3.04 -9.77 -16.80
C VAL A 354 -3.61 -10.49 -18.02
N LYS A 355 -4.02 -9.73 -19.04
CA LYS A 355 -4.59 -10.24 -20.29
C LYS A 355 -3.81 -9.70 -21.48
N VAL A 356 -3.53 -10.54 -22.47
CA VAL A 356 -3.03 -10.09 -23.78
C VAL A 356 -4.14 -9.30 -24.48
N VAL A 357 -3.82 -8.15 -25.05
CA VAL A 357 -4.76 -7.35 -25.85
C VAL A 357 -4.95 -8.03 -27.21
N GLU A 358 -6.20 -8.11 -27.68
CA GLU A 358 -6.52 -8.74 -28.97
C GLU A 358 -5.75 -8.07 -30.13
N GLY A 359 -5.17 -8.89 -31.02
CA GLY A 359 -4.34 -8.42 -32.14
C GLY A 359 -2.84 -8.31 -31.86
N SER A 360 -2.38 -8.54 -30.62
CA SER A 360 -0.94 -8.51 -30.24
C SER A 360 -0.27 -9.89 -30.15
N ARG A 361 -0.87 -10.94 -30.73
CA ARG A 361 -0.23 -12.26 -30.82
C ARG A 361 0.87 -12.19 -31.88
N LEU A 362 2.11 -12.45 -31.47
CA LEU A 362 3.24 -12.66 -32.38
C LEU A 362 3.04 -13.92 -33.23
#